data_AF-A0A928UW19-F1
#
_entry.id   AF-A0A928UW19-F1
#
_cell.length_a   1.000
_cell.length_b   1.000
_cell.length_c   1.000
_cell.angle_alpha   90.00
_cell.angle_beta   90.00
_cell.angle_gamma   90.00
#
_symmetry.space_group_name_H-M   'P 1'
#
loop_
_entity.id
_entity.type
_entity.pdbx_description
1 polymer ?
#
loop_
_entity_poly.entity_id
_entity_poly.type
_entity_poly.pdbx_seq_one_letter_code
_entity_poly.pdbx_strand_id
1 'polypeptide(L)' 'MDNNSIIKIEPQPSVASYVSKMKKGESLKFELSHTKAVREAAGRKMKHIDPKSVYTTSVDIENGFIEIKKEA' A
#
# COMPACT_ATOMS: atom_id res chain seq x y z
N MET A 1 -27.92 22.96 25.76
CA MET A 1 -27.51 21.58 25.44
C MET A 1 -26.65 21.68 24.19
N ASP A 2 -25.35 21.47 24.32
CA ASP A 2 -24.41 21.59 23.21
C ASP A 2 -24.50 20.35 22.32
N ASN A 3 -25.14 20.50 21.15
CA ASN A 3 -25.25 19.46 20.13
C ASN A 3 -23.97 19.38 19.28
N ASN A 4 -22.82 19.16 19.90
CA ASN A 4 -21.57 18.92 19.17
C ASN A 4 -21.41 17.43 18.88
N SER A 5 -22.16 16.91 17.90
CA SER A 5 -21.95 15.56 17.38
C SER A 5 -20.69 15.52 16.51
N ILE A 6 -19.67 14.76 16.95
CA ILE A 6 -18.46 14.54 16.15
C ILE A 6 -18.82 13.65 14.95
N ILE A 7 -18.69 14.21 13.74
CA ILE A 7 -18.83 13.43 12.50
C ILE A 7 -17.50 12.73 12.24
N LYS A 8 -17.48 11.39 12.32
CA LYS A 8 -16.32 10.58 11.90
C LYS A 8 -16.42 10.29 10.40
N ILE A 9 -15.38 10.63 9.66
CA ILE A 9 -15.23 10.30 8.24
C ILE A 9 -14.26 9.13 8.14
N GLU A 10 -14.67 8.08 7.44
CA GLU A 10 -13.81 6.93 7.18
C GLU A 10 -12.64 7.32 6.26
N PRO A 11 -11.41 6.92 6.59
CA PRO A 11 -10.25 7.22 5.77
C PRO A 11 -10.36 6.54 4.41
N GLN A 12 -10.01 7.27 3.35
CA GLN A 12 -9.97 6.74 2.01
C GLN A 12 -8.93 5.61 1.89
N PRO A 13 -9.18 4.58 1.05
CA PRO A 13 -8.21 3.52 0.80
C PRO A 13 -6.88 4.09 0.33
N SER A 14 -5.78 3.56 0.87
CA SER A 14 -4.42 3.93 0.47
C SER A 14 -3.67 2.72 -0.07
N VAL A 15 -2.63 2.95 -0.87
CA VAL A 15 -1.75 1.88 -1.36
C VAL A 15 -1.27 0.99 -0.20
N ALA A 16 -0.84 1.58 0.92
CA ALA A 16 -0.42 0.82 2.10
C ALA A 16 -1.54 -0.06 2.68
N SER A 17 -2.79 0.38 2.63
CA SER A 17 -3.94 -0.42 3.09
C SER A 17 -4.27 -1.61 2.19
N TYR A 18 -3.91 -1.54 0.91
CA TYR A 18 -3.98 -2.69 0.00
C TYR A 18 -2.82 -3.65 0.26
N VAL A 19 -1.60 -3.11 0.38
CA VAL A 19 -0.38 -3.90 0.61
C VAL A 19 -0.43 -4.65 1.94
N SER A 20 -0.98 -4.05 3.00
CA SER A 20 -1.09 -4.70 4.32
C SER A 20 -2.01 -5.92 4.32
N LYS A 21 -2.89 -6.05 3.31
CA LYS A 21 -3.82 -7.18 3.17
C LYS A 21 -3.24 -8.30 2.29
N MET A 22 -2.07 -8.10 1.69
CA MET A 22 -1.42 -9.11 0.85
C MET A 22 -1.02 -10.34 1.67
N LYS A 23 -1.28 -11.51 1.10
CA LYS A 23 -0.75 -12.78 1.60
C LYS A 23 0.65 -13.01 1.04
N LYS A 24 1.39 -13.90 1.70
CA LYS A 24 2.72 -14.32 1.24
C LYS A 24 2.61 -14.94 -0.17
N GLY A 25 3.49 -14.52 -1.07
CA GLY A 25 3.50 -14.94 -2.48
C GLY A 25 2.57 -14.15 -3.39
N GLU A 26 1.74 -13.24 -2.85
CA GLU A 26 0.86 -12.40 -3.69
C GLU A 26 1.64 -11.23 -4.30
N SER A 27 1.11 -10.76 -5.44
CA SER A 27 1.52 -9.52 -6.08
C SER A 27 0.32 -8.62 -6.37
N LEU A 28 0.53 -7.31 -6.25
CA LEU A 28 -0.45 -6.29 -6.62
C LEU A 28 0.17 -5.36 -7.65
N LYS A 29 -0.64 -4.94 -8.64
CA LYS A 29 -0.25 -3.98 -9.67
C LYS A 29 -1.01 -2.68 -9.47
N PHE A 30 -0.32 -1.57 -9.64
CA PHE A 30 -0.88 -0.23 -9.56
C PHE A 30 -0.45 0.57 -10.78
N GLU A 31 -1.24 1.57 -11.14
CA GLU A 31 -0.87 2.52 -12.20
C GLU A 31 0.47 3.21 -11.88
N LEU A 32 1.21 3.58 -12.94
CA LEU A 32 2.50 4.27 -12.79
C LEU A 32 2.41 5.58 -12.00
N SER A 33 1.24 6.25 -12.02
CA SER A 33 0.94 7.45 -11.22
C SER A 33 1.16 7.23 -9.71
N HIS A 34 1.06 5.98 -9.24
CA HIS A 34 1.20 5.61 -7.84
C HIS A 34 2.61 5.11 -7.46
N THR A 35 3.60 5.17 -8.36
CA THR A 35 4.98 4.68 -8.14
C THR A 35 5.58 5.11 -6.79
N LYS A 36 5.48 6.41 -6.45
CA LYS A 36 6.01 6.94 -5.19
C LYS A 36 5.28 6.35 -3.97
N ALA A 37 3.96 6.22 -4.05
CA ALA A 37 3.15 5.68 -2.97
C ALA A 37 3.41 4.18 -2.74
N VAL A 38 3.63 3.42 -3.82
CA VAL A 38 3.96 1.99 -3.77
C VAL A 38 5.34 1.75 -3.16
N ARG A 39 6.36 2.53 -3.56
CA ARG A 39 7.70 2.44 -2.94
C ARG A 39 7.69 2.80 -1.45
N GLU A 40 6.96 3.84 -1.09
CA GLU A 40 6.80 4.26 0.31
C GLU A 40 6.04 3.21 1.15
N ALA A 41 5.04 2.57 0.54
CA ALA A 41 4.33 1.45 1.16
C ALA A 41 5.27 0.28 1.41
N ALA A 42 5.92 -0.23 0.35
CA ALA A 42 6.84 -1.38 0.41
C ALA A 42 8.01 -1.16 1.40
N GLY A 43 8.53 0.06 1.47
CA GLY A 43 9.62 0.42 2.36
C GLY A 43 9.14 0.78 3.76
N ARG A 44 9.07 2.09 4.05
CA ARG A 44 8.94 2.61 5.42
C ARG A 44 7.65 2.14 6.11
N LYS A 45 6.52 2.16 5.40
CA LYS A 45 5.22 1.86 6.02
C LYS A 45 5.09 0.38 6.38
N MET A 46 5.37 -0.52 5.44
CA MET A 46 5.29 -1.94 5.72
C MET A 46 6.39 -2.41 6.68
N LYS A 47 7.59 -1.81 6.67
CA LYS A 47 8.60 -2.09 7.70
C LYS A 47 8.12 -1.74 9.12
N HIS A 48 7.25 -0.74 9.26
CA HIS A 48 6.68 -0.39 10.56
C HIS A 48 5.51 -1.32 10.95
N ILE A 49 4.66 -1.70 9.99
CA ILE A 49 3.46 -2.51 10.22
C ILE A 49 3.79 -4.01 10.35
N ASP A 50 4.64 -4.52 9.47
CA ASP A 50 5.00 -5.94 9.32
C ASP A 50 6.51 -6.07 9.03
N PRO A 51 7.36 -5.85 10.04
CA PRO A 51 8.82 -5.80 9.88
C PRO A 51 9.45 -7.12 9.43
N LYS A 52 8.73 -8.24 9.57
CA LYS A 52 9.23 -9.57 9.21
C LYS A 52 9.04 -9.89 7.73
N SER A 53 8.12 -9.20 7.08
CA SER A 53 7.83 -9.41 5.68
C SER A 53 8.68 -8.54 4.77
N VAL A 54 9.06 -9.13 3.65
CA VAL A 54 9.83 -8.47 2.60
C VAL A 54 8.89 -8.12 1.46
N TYR A 55 8.87 -6.84 1.09
CA TYR A 55 8.08 -6.32 -0.02
C TYR A 55 9.02 -5.80 -1.10
N THR A 56 8.97 -6.39 -2.29
CA THR A 56 9.77 -5.97 -3.45
C THR A 56 8.91 -5.25 -4.47
N THR A 57 9.47 -4.27 -5.18
CA THR A 57 8.74 -3.52 -6.21
C THR A 57 9.45 -3.56 -7.55
N SER A 58 8.71 -3.77 -8.63
CA SER A 58 9.20 -3.73 -10.02
C SER A 58 8.34 -2.78 -10.85
N VAL A 59 8.97 -2.02 -11.75
CA VAL A 59 8.27 -1.09 -12.65
C VAL A 59 8.30 -1.66 -14.06
N ASP A 60 7.14 -1.73 -14.69
CA ASP A 60 6.97 -2.11 -16.09
C ASP A 60 6.36 -0.91 -16.84
N ILE A 61 7.23 -0.19 -17.55
CA ILE A 61 6.86 1.03 -18.27
C ILE A 61 6.05 0.68 -19.52
N GLU A 62 6.38 -0.42 -20.18
CA GLU A 62 5.74 -0.85 -21.44
C GLU A 62 4.28 -1.25 -21.19
N ASN A 63 4.02 -1.96 -20.09
CA ASN A 63 2.68 -2.38 -19.71
C ASN A 63 1.97 -1.39 -18.76
N GLY A 64 2.61 -0.28 -18.39
CA GLY A 64 1.97 0.82 -17.69
C GLY A 64 1.67 0.60 -16.20
N PHE A 65 2.46 -0.22 -15.48
CA PHE A 65 2.23 -0.49 -14.06
C PHE A 65 3.50 -0.55 -13.21
N ILE A 66 3.31 -0.36 -11.90
CA ILE A 66 4.25 -0.77 -10.86
C ILE A 66 3.66 -1.96 -10.10
N GLU A 67 4.45 -3.00 -9.91
CA GLU A 67 4.08 -4.20 -9.15
C GLU A 67 4.78 -4.19 -7.79
N ILE A 68 4.09 -4.68 -6.76
CA ILE A 68 4.65 -5.02 -5.44
C ILE A 68 4.40 -6.49 -5.14
N LYS A 69 5.41 -7.20 -4.62
CA LYS A 69 5.34 -8.62 -4.24
C LYS A 69 5.67 -8.78 -2.76
N LYS A 70 4.93 -9.66 -2.06
CA LYS A 70 5.23 -10.05 -0.67
C LYS A 70 5.97 -11.39 -0.67
N GLU A 71 7.28 -11.36 -0.43
CA GLU A 71 8.14 -12.55 -0.58
C GLU A 71 8.23 -13.41 0.69
N ALA A 72 8.25 -12.78 1.87
CA ALA A 72 8.47 -13.47 3.15
C ALA A 72 7.30 -13.30 4.12
#